data_AF-A0A357F3V3-F1
#
_entry.id   AF-A0A357F3V3-F1
#
_cell.length_a   1.000
_cell.length_b   1.000
_cell.length_c   1.000
_cell.angle_alpha   90.00
_cell.angle_beta   90.00
_cell.angle_gamma   90.00
#
_symmetry.space_group_name_H-M   'P 1'
#
loop_
_entity.id
_entity.type
_entity.pdbx_description
1 polymer ?
#
loop_
_entity_poly.entity_id
_entity_poly.type
_entity_poly.pdbx_seq_one_letter_code
_entity_poly.pdbx_strand_id
1 'polypeptide(L)'
;MSEKIGNQLSNFIAENFGANASYVEGLLARYQSDPNSVDESWQSYFSELLGSGGDTKAQAAETIGKKPVEEEPAKPSAPAEKRVEAPPAGAETRPIIGPAKKIVENMEQSLGVPTATSVRGIPVKVLMENRIVINEHLASSGRGKVSFTHIIAWAIVKAVKDFPRMNHGFGLIDGVA
;
A
#
# COMPACT_ATOMS: atom_id res chain seq x y z
N MET A 1 25.60 -26.25 -3.39
CA MET A 1 24.58 -26.26 -4.46
C MET A 1 23.33 -25.48 -4.07
N SER A 2 22.88 -25.54 -2.81
CA SER A 2 21.75 -24.77 -2.25
C SER A 2 21.90 -23.23 -2.36
N GLU A 3 23.09 -22.69 -2.07
CA GLU A 3 23.35 -21.24 -2.06
C GLU A 3 23.20 -20.57 -3.45
N LYS A 4 23.49 -21.31 -4.53
CA LYS A 4 23.29 -20.82 -5.90
C LYS A 4 21.80 -20.70 -6.26
N ILE A 5 20.95 -21.59 -5.73
CA ILE A 5 19.51 -21.59 -5.99
C ILE A 5 18.85 -20.43 -5.23
N GLY A 6 19.26 -20.19 -3.97
CA GLY A 6 18.80 -19.04 -3.18
C GLY A 6 19.10 -17.70 -3.86
N ASN A 7 20.32 -17.52 -4.36
CA ASN A 7 20.72 -16.28 -5.04
C ASN A 7 19.99 -16.05 -6.37
N GLN A 8 19.65 -17.12 -7.10
CA GLN A 8 18.86 -17.00 -8.33
C GLN A 8 17.41 -16.62 -8.06
N LEU A 9 16.83 -17.12 -6.97
CA LEU A 9 15.46 -16.86 -6.57
C LEU A 9 15.29 -15.43 -6.04
N SER A 10 16.23 -14.94 -5.23
CA SER A 10 16.27 -13.53 -4.79
C SER A 10 16.37 -12.57 -5.97
N ASN A 11 17.24 -12.83 -6.95
CA ASN A 11 17.35 -11.97 -8.14
C ASN A 11 16.04 -11.94 -8.94
N PHE A 12 15.37 -13.08 -9.10
CA PHE A 12 14.08 -13.16 -9.78
C PHE A 12 12.99 -12.39 -9.02
N ILE A 13 12.96 -12.46 -7.69
CA ILE A 13 12.01 -11.70 -6.86
C ILE A 13 12.29 -10.20 -6.95
N ALA A 14 13.56 -9.78 -6.91
CA ALA A 14 13.95 -8.39 -7.07
C ALA A 14 13.52 -7.80 -8.43
N GLU A 15 13.66 -8.58 -9.51
CA GLU A 15 13.30 -8.16 -10.86
C GLU A 15 11.78 -8.03 -11.06
N ASN A 16 10.99 -8.97 -10.51
CA ASN A 16 9.53 -9.00 -10.72
C ASN A 16 8.74 -8.14 -9.73
N PHE A 17 9.24 -7.92 -8.50
CA PHE A 17 8.48 -7.24 -7.44
C PHE A 17 9.09 -5.89 -7.01
N GLY A 18 10.29 -5.55 -7.50
CA GLY A 18 10.91 -4.23 -7.31
C GLY A 18 10.97 -3.80 -5.85
N ALA A 19 10.31 -2.68 -5.52
CA ALA A 19 10.30 -2.12 -4.16
C ALA A 19 9.69 -3.06 -3.10
N ASN A 20 8.86 -4.04 -3.51
CA ASN A 20 8.24 -5.02 -2.62
C ASN A 20 9.06 -6.31 -2.47
N ALA A 21 10.23 -6.41 -3.10
CA ALA A 21 11.01 -7.63 -3.13
C ALA A 21 11.37 -8.15 -1.73
N SER A 22 11.80 -7.27 -0.82
CA SER A 22 12.16 -7.65 0.56
C SER A 22 10.98 -8.22 1.35
N TYR A 23 9.75 -7.77 1.07
CA TYR A 23 8.55 -8.34 1.66
C TYR A 23 8.27 -9.75 1.15
N VAL A 24 8.35 -9.95 -0.17
CA VAL A 24 8.12 -11.25 -0.81
C VAL A 24 9.20 -12.27 -0.43
N GLU A 25 10.46 -11.85 -0.29
CA GLU A 25 11.54 -12.67 0.25
C GLU A 25 11.25 -13.14 1.68
N GLY A 26 10.71 -12.25 2.52
CA GLY A 26 10.26 -12.59 3.87
C GLY A 26 9.12 -13.62 3.86
N LEU A 27 8.17 -13.52 2.93
CA LEU A 27 7.10 -14.50 2.75
C LEU A 27 7.64 -15.86 2.30
N LEU A 28 8.57 -15.87 1.35
CA LEU A 28 9.21 -17.09 0.88
C LEU A 28 9.96 -17.81 2.01
N ALA A 29 10.70 -17.07 2.85
CA ALA A 29 11.43 -17.64 3.99
C ALA A 29 10.47 -18.32 5.01
N ARG A 30 9.29 -17.72 5.23
CA ARG A 30 8.23 -18.30 6.05
C ARG A 30 7.65 -19.56 5.40
N TYR A 31 7.31 -19.50 4.11
CA TYR A 31 6.80 -20.64 3.35
C TYR A 31 7.75 -21.84 3.34
N GLN A 32 9.07 -21.60 3.23
CA GLN A 32 10.09 -22.65 3.31
C GLN A 32 10.19 -23.29 4.71
N SER A 33 9.83 -22.55 5.76
CA SER A 33 9.82 -23.05 7.14
C SER A 33 8.54 -23.84 7.45
N ASP A 34 7.38 -23.31 7.02
CA ASP A 34 6.08 -23.96 7.09
C ASP A 34 5.21 -23.48 5.91
N PRO A 35 4.81 -24.36 4.97
CA PRO A 35 3.94 -23.98 3.87
C PRO A 35 2.61 -23.35 4.31
N ASN A 36 2.07 -23.72 5.48
CA ASN A 36 0.79 -23.17 5.97
C ASN A 36 0.92 -21.78 6.63
N SER A 37 2.13 -21.22 6.70
CA SER A 37 2.39 -19.92 7.34
C SER A 37 2.08 -18.71 6.45
N VAL A 38 1.79 -18.95 5.17
CA VAL A 38 1.35 -17.94 4.20
C VAL A 38 -0.04 -18.32 3.68
N ASP A 39 -0.79 -17.36 3.14
CA ASP A 39 -2.10 -17.65 2.57
C ASP A 39 -2.03 -18.48 1.29
N GLU A 40 -3.16 -19.08 0.93
CA GLU A 40 -3.32 -20.05 -0.17
C GLU A 40 -2.82 -19.53 -1.54
N SER A 41 -2.93 -18.21 -1.77
CA SER A 41 -2.47 -17.59 -3.02
C SER A 41 -0.94 -17.59 -3.13
N TRP A 42 -0.26 -17.30 -2.01
CA TRP A 42 1.19 -17.37 -1.92
C TRP A 42 1.71 -18.80 -1.86
N GLN A 43 0.98 -19.72 -1.24
CA GLN A 43 1.32 -21.15 -1.27
C GLN A 43 1.36 -21.67 -2.71
N SER A 44 0.33 -21.38 -3.48
CA SER A 44 0.22 -21.79 -4.89
C SER A 44 1.39 -21.21 -5.70
N TYR A 45 1.64 -19.91 -5.57
CA TYR A 45 2.74 -19.23 -6.25
C TYR A 45 4.11 -19.82 -5.91
N PHE A 46 4.44 -20.00 -4.62
CA PHE A 46 5.74 -20.53 -4.22
C PHE A 46 5.89 -22.02 -4.55
N SER A 47 4.80 -22.80 -4.52
CA SER A 47 4.81 -24.20 -4.93
C SER A 47 5.12 -24.35 -6.43
N GLU A 48 4.58 -23.48 -7.27
CA GLU A 48 4.89 -23.44 -8.71
C GLU A 48 6.34 -22.97 -8.94
N LEU A 49 6.76 -21.92 -8.22
CA LEU A 49 8.09 -21.33 -8.32
C LEU A 49 9.22 -22.27 -7.87
N LEU A 50 8.98 -23.11 -6.86
CA LEU A 50 9.93 -24.10 -6.33
C LEU A 50 9.82 -25.46 -7.03
N GLY A 51 8.63 -25.81 -7.53
CA GLY A 51 8.37 -27.06 -8.24
C GLY A 51 8.86 -27.07 -9.69
N SER A 52 8.92 -25.91 -10.35
CA SER A 52 9.47 -25.80 -11.70
C SER A 52 10.98 -25.64 -11.66
N GLY A 53 11.69 -26.76 -11.82
CA GLY A 53 13.13 -26.78 -12.07
C GLY A 53 13.45 -26.08 -13.40
N GLY A 54 13.74 -24.78 -13.34
CA GLY A 54 14.53 -24.05 -14.33
C GLY A 54 13.87 -23.66 -15.66
N ASP A 55 12.91 -24.43 -16.19
CA ASP A 55 12.52 -24.32 -17.61
C ASP A 55 11.12 -23.75 -17.89
N THR A 56 10.41 -23.21 -16.90
CA THR A 56 9.13 -22.50 -17.13
C THR A 56 9.14 -21.05 -16.62
N LYS A 57 10.25 -20.34 -16.84
CA LYS A 57 10.46 -18.95 -16.39
C LYS A 57 9.59 -17.87 -17.05
N ALA A 58 8.74 -18.21 -18.03
CA ALA A 58 7.92 -17.22 -18.75
C ALA A 58 6.43 -17.22 -18.34
N GLN A 59 5.87 -18.30 -17.79
CA GLN A 59 4.43 -18.39 -17.50
C GLN A 59 4.04 -17.92 -16.10
N ALA A 60 4.88 -18.13 -15.08
CA ALA A 60 4.62 -17.64 -13.72
C ALA A 60 4.69 -16.10 -13.58
N ALA A 61 5.45 -15.44 -14.46
CA ALA A 61 5.52 -13.98 -14.53
C ALA A 61 4.38 -13.37 -15.38
N GLU A 62 3.85 -14.09 -16.37
CA GLU A 62 2.71 -13.61 -17.17
C GLU A 62 1.36 -13.74 -16.45
N THR A 63 1.22 -14.64 -15.47
CA THR A 63 -0.01 -14.76 -14.67
C THR A 63 -0.14 -13.69 -13.59
N ILE A 64 0.98 -13.12 -13.10
CA ILE A 64 0.97 -12.08 -12.05
C ILE A 64 1.35 -10.68 -12.59
N GLY A 65 2.16 -10.60 -13.66
CA GLY A 65 2.72 -9.32 -14.14
C GLY A 65 1.98 -8.64 -15.29
N LYS A 66 1.02 -9.30 -15.96
CA LYS A 66 0.41 -8.78 -17.21
C LYS A 66 -1.11 -8.67 -17.22
N LYS A 67 -1.79 -9.17 -16.19
CA LYS A 67 -3.17 -8.74 -15.94
C LYS A 67 -3.07 -7.45 -15.13
N PRO A 68 -3.64 -6.32 -15.57
CA PRO A 68 -4.13 -5.36 -14.60
C PRO A 68 -4.88 -6.20 -13.56
N VAL A 69 -4.57 -6.01 -12.28
CA VAL A 69 -5.50 -6.44 -11.25
C VAL A 69 -6.78 -5.68 -11.57
N GLU A 70 -7.66 -6.33 -12.36
CA GLU A 70 -9.08 -6.09 -12.30
C GLU A 70 -9.35 -6.41 -10.83
N GLU A 71 -9.40 -5.36 -10.02
CA GLU A 71 -10.05 -5.39 -8.72
C GLU A 71 -11.48 -5.84 -9.02
N GLU A 72 -11.68 -7.17 -9.08
CA GLU A 72 -12.96 -7.73 -8.70
C GLU A 72 -13.28 -7.07 -7.37
N PRO A 73 -14.42 -6.37 -7.25
CA PRO A 73 -14.72 -5.57 -6.08
C PRO A 73 -14.49 -6.45 -4.87
N ALA A 74 -13.49 -6.08 -4.06
CA ALA A 74 -13.12 -6.84 -2.89
C ALA A 74 -14.42 -7.08 -2.11
N LYS A 75 -14.91 -8.33 -2.11
CA LYS A 75 -16.01 -8.71 -1.24
C LYS A 75 -15.59 -8.26 0.15
N PRO A 76 -16.44 -7.54 0.90
CA PRO A 76 -16.07 -7.08 2.23
C PRO A 76 -15.57 -8.28 3.01
N SER A 77 -14.27 -8.29 3.29
CA SER A 77 -13.66 -9.26 4.18
C SER A 77 -14.44 -9.15 5.46
N ALA A 78 -15.16 -10.23 5.82
CA ALA A 78 -15.79 -10.31 7.12
C ALA A 78 -14.73 -10.01 8.18
N PRO A 79 -15.05 -9.29 9.27
CA PRO A 79 -14.05 -8.96 10.29
C PRO A 79 -13.37 -10.24 10.73
N ALA A 80 -12.13 -10.45 10.31
CA ALA A 80 -11.33 -11.56 10.80
C ALA A 80 -11.28 -11.35 12.32
N GLU A 81 -11.83 -12.29 13.08
CA GLU A 81 -11.68 -12.29 14.53
C GLU A 81 -10.20 -12.11 14.81
N LYS A 82 -9.85 -11.00 15.49
CA LYS A 82 -8.47 -10.69 15.85
C LYS A 82 -7.94 -11.84 16.71
N ARG A 83 -7.31 -12.82 16.07
CA ARG A 83 -6.47 -13.80 16.76
C ARG A 83 -5.26 -13.02 17.24
N VAL A 84 -5.33 -12.56 18.48
CA VAL A 84 -4.20 -11.90 19.13
C VAL A 84 -3.15 -12.97 19.36
N GLU A 85 -2.15 -13.03 18.48
CA GLU A 85 -0.94 -13.82 18.72
C GLU A 85 -0.28 -13.32 20.00
N ALA A 86 0.09 -14.25 20.88
CA ALA A 86 0.85 -13.93 22.07
C ALA A 86 2.19 -13.30 21.63
N PRO A 87 2.64 -12.20 22.25
CA PRO A 87 3.91 -11.60 21.92
C PRO A 87 5.04 -12.63 22.13
N PRO A 88 6.09 -12.61 21.29
CA PRO A 88 7.21 -13.54 21.40
C PRO A 88 7.87 -13.44 22.78
N ALA A 89 8.39 -14.56 23.28
CA ALA A 89 9.02 -14.63 24.60
C ALA A 89 10.19 -13.63 24.68
N GLY A 90 10.13 -12.72 25.65
CA GLY A 90 11.12 -11.64 25.85
C GLY A 90 10.76 -10.29 25.22
N ALA A 91 9.59 -10.14 24.61
CA ALA A 91 9.14 -8.85 24.09
C ALA A 91 8.75 -7.86 25.20
N GLU A 92 9.27 -6.63 25.12
CA GLU A 92 8.81 -5.53 25.97
C GLU A 92 7.46 -5.00 25.47
N THR A 93 6.49 -4.91 26.38
CA THR A 93 5.19 -4.27 26.11
C THR A 93 5.18 -2.86 26.68
N ARG A 94 4.73 -1.89 25.89
CA ARG A 94 4.58 -0.49 26.31
C ARG A 94 3.16 -0.01 26.02
N PRO A 95 2.47 0.60 26.99
CA PRO A 95 1.12 1.11 26.76
C PRO A 95 1.15 2.28 25.77
N ILE A 96 0.22 2.28 24.82
CA ILE A 96 0.01 3.40 23.90
C ILE A 96 -0.84 4.46 24.61
N ILE A 97 -0.28 5.64 24.83
CA ILE A 97 -0.91 6.73 25.57
C ILE A 97 -0.98 8.03 24.75
N GLY A 98 -1.82 8.97 25.20
CA GLY A 98 -1.89 10.32 24.64
C GLY A 98 -2.31 10.36 23.15
N PRO A 99 -1.66 11.20 22.32
CA PRO A 99 -2.01 11.35 20.90
C PRO A 99 -1.95 10.04 20.10
N ALA A 100 -1.00 9.15 20.42
CA ALA A 100 -0.86 7.87 19.74
C ALA A 100 -2.10 6.98 19.96
N LYS A 101 -2.72 7.03 21.15
CA LYS A 101 -3.96 6.31 21.43
C LYS A 101 -5.10 6.80 20.55
N LYS A 102 -5.22 8.12 20.33
CA LYS A 102 -6.24 8.70 19.45
C LYS A 102 -6.06 8.30 17.99
N ILE A 103 -4.82 8.16 17.52
CA ILE A 103 -4.55 7.64 16.18
C ILE A 103 -5.09 6.21 16.07
N VAL A 104 -4.80 5.34 17.05
CA VAL A 104 -5.31 3.96 17.07
C VAL A 104 -6.84 3.93 17.04
N GLU A 105 -7.51 4.72 17.90
CA GLU A 105 -8.97 4.81 17.93
C GLU A 105 -9.56 5.23 16.57
N ASN A 106 -8.95 6.20 15.88
CA ASN A 106 -9.39 6.65 14.56
C ASN A 106 -9.12 5.63 13.44
N MET A 107 -8.02 4.87 13.53
CA MET A 107 -7.71 3.82 12.57
C MET A 107 -8.68 2.64 12.71
N GLU A 108 -9.02 2.25 13.93
CA GLU A 108 -10.04 1.21 14.18
C GLU A 108 -11.43 1.67 13.68
N GLN A 109 -11.79 2.95 13.84
CA GLN A 109 -13.04 3.49 13.28
C GLN A 109 -13.06 3.45 11.75
N SER A 110 -11.91 3.69 11.09
CA SER A 110 -11.79 3.64 9.63
C SER A 110 -12.07 2.25 9.04
N LEU A 111 -11.96 1.17 9.82
CA LEU A 111 -12.24 -0.20 9.36
C LEU A 111 -13.68 -0.39 8.88
N GLY A 112 -14.63 0.43 9.36
CA GLY A 112 -16.02 0.38 8.91
C GLY A 112 -16.27 1.02 7.54
N VAL A 113 -15.29 1.72 6.96
CA VAL A 113 -15.45 2.42 5.69
C VAL A 113 -15.01 1.51 4.53
N PRO A 114 -15.91 1.12 3.60
CA PRO A 114 -15.55 0.33 2.43
C PRO A 114 -14.69 1.17 1.48
N THR A 115 -13.38 1.03 1.60
CA THR A 115 -12.42 1.87 0.89
C THR A 115 -12.19 1.35 -0.52
N ALA A 116 -12.52 2.16 -1.52
CA ALA A 116 -12.18 1.93 -2.93
C ALA A 116 -11.05 2.87 -3.35
N THR A 117 -9.98 2.34 -3.93
CA THR A 117 -8.77 3.11 -4.28
C THR A 117 -8.70 3.35 -5.78
N SER A 118 -8.33 4.57 -6.20
CA SER A 118 -8.01 4.84 -7.61
C SER A 118 -6.72 5.65 -7.70
N VAL A 119 -5.92 5.36 -8.73
CA VAL A 119 -4.61 6.00 -8.96
C VAL A 119 -4.56 6.55 -10.36
N ARG A 120 -3.97 7.75 -10.52
CA ARG A 120 -3.72 8.38 -11.82
C ARG A 120 -2.33 8.98 -11.87
N GLY A 121 -1.64 8.83 -13.00
CA GLY A 121 -0.38 9.52 -13.27
C GLY A 121 -0.63 10.94 -13.75
N ILE A 122 0.10 11.92 -13.21
CA ILE A 122 0.02 13.33 -13.62
C ILE A 122 1.43 13.82 -13.97
N PRO A 123 1.68 14.37 -15.17
CA PRO A 123 2.96 14.97 -15.50
C PRO A 123 3.20 16.25 -14.69
N VAL A 124 4.31 16.34 -13.97
CA VAL A 124 4.57 17.41 -12.99
C VAL A 124 5.50 18.54 -13.48
N LYS A 125 6.00 18.47 -14.72
CA LYS A 125 6.97 19.46 -15.24
C LYS A 125 6.44 20.90 -15.19
N VAL A 126 5.23 21.10 -15.68
CA VAL A 126 4.57 22.42 -15.66
C VAL A 126 4.34 22.91 -14.23
N LEU A 127 3.97 22.02 -13.31
CA LEU A 127 3.81 22.35 -11.89
C LEU A 127 5.13 22.82 -11.25
N MET A 128 6.24 22.15 -11.59
CA MET A 128 7.57 22.52 -11.10
C MET A 128 8.02 23.88 -11.63
N GLU A 129 7.89 24.12 -12.93
CA GLU A 129 8.25 25.39 -13.57
C GLU A 129 7.43 26.55 -13.00
N ASN A 130 6.10 26.39 -12.89
CA ASN A 130 5.23 27.39 -12.29
C ASN A 130 5.60 27.70 -10.82
N ARG A 131 5.94 26.66 -10.04
CA ARG A 131 6.35 26.85 -8.64
C ARG A 131 7.67 27.64 -8.53
N ILE A 132 8.60 27.45 -9.46
CA ILE A 132 9.87 28.20 -9.48
C ILE A 132 9.57 29.68 -9.69
N VAL A 133 8.82 30.01 -10.76
CA VAL A 133 8.46 31.40 -11.09
C VAL A 133 7.71 32.08 -9.94
N ILE A 134 6.75 31.38 -9.31
CA ILE A 134 6.01 31.91 -8.15
C ILE A 134 6.97 32.21 -7.00
N ASN A 135 7.90 31.31 -6.68
CA ASN A 135 8.81 31.50 -5.56
C ASN A 135 9.84 32.60 -5.81
N GLU A 136 10.32 32.76 -7.05
CA GLU A 136 11.20 33.88 -7.42
C GLU A 136 10.50 35.23 -7.20
N HIS A 137 9.23 35.34 -7.62
CA HIS A 137 8.41 36.52 -7.37
C HIS A 137 8.11 36.76 -5.87
N LEU A 138 7.85 35.70 -5.10
CA LEU A 138 7.62 35.83 -3.65
C LEU A 138 8.90 36.24 -2.92
N ALA A 139 10.06 35.73 -3.34
CA ALA A 139 11.34 36.12 -2.79
C ALA A 139 11.65 37.60 -3.01
N SER A 140 11.37 38.14 -4.21
CA SER A 140 11.58 39.57 -4.49
C SER A 140 10.67 40.49 -3.68
N SER A 141 9.53 39.97 -3.21
CA SER A 141 8.56 40.71 -2.38
C SER A 141 8.74 40.48 -0.87
N GLY A 142 9.80 39.76 -0.45
CA GLY A 142 10.04 39.41 0.97
C GLY A 142 8.97 38.49 1.58
N ARG A 143 8.22 37.75 0.76
CA ARG A 143 7.15 36.83 1.19
C ARG A 143 7.70 35.41 1.40
N GLY A 144 6.93 34.59 2.10
CA GLY A 144 7.24 33.18 2.33
C GLY A 144 7.28 32.34 1.05
N LYS A 145 7.65 31.07 1.20
CA LYS A 145 7.81 30.11 0.10
C LYS A 145 6.54 29.28 -0.11
N VAL A 146 6.23 28.99 -1.36
CA VAL A 146 5.19 28.05 -1.77
C VAL A 146 5.80 26.65 -1.96
N SER A 147 5.23 25.63 -1.33
CA SER A 147 5.53 24.20 -1.55
C SER A 147 4.53 23.55 -2.53
N PHE A 148 4.82 22.35 -3.02
CA PHE A 148 3.85 21.59 -3.84
C PHE A 148 2.54 21.37 -3.10
N THR A 149 2.59 21.12 -1.78
CA THR A 149 1.40 20.96 -0.94
C THR A 149 0.44 22.15 -1.05
N HIS A 150 0.95 23.39 -1.14
CA HIS A 150 0.10 24.57 -1.28
C HIS A 150 -0.65 24.59 -2.61
N ILE A 151 0.03 24.23 -3.71
CA ILE A 151 -0.58 24.22 -5.05
C ILE A 151 -1.60 23.07 -5.14
N ILE A 152 -1.25 21.90 -4.62
CA ILE A 152 -2.14 20.73 -4.57
C ILE A 152 -3.36 21.02 -3.69
N ALA A 153 -3.18 21.61 -2.52
CA ALA A 153 -4.29 21.97 -1.63
C ALA A 153 -5.24 22.99 -2.29
N TRP A 154 -4.70 24.01 -2.95
CA TRP A 154 -5.51 24.97 -3.71
C TRP A 154 -6.32 24.28 -4.81
N ALA A 155 -5.70 23.34 -5.54
CA ALA A 155 -6.39 22.57 -6.57
C ALA A 155 -7.49 21.67 -5.99
N ILE A 156 -7.26 21.01 -4.85
CA ILE A 156 -8.28 20.20 -4.15
C ILE A 156 -9.46 21.09 -3.73
N VAL A 157 -9.21 22.26 -3.14
CA VAL A 157 -10.28 23.19 -2.75
C VAL A 157 -11.09 23.67 -3.95
N LYS A 158 -10.45 23.86 -5.12
CA LYS A 158 -11.15 24.16 -6.37
C LYS A 158 -12.00 22.97 -6.84
N ALA A 159 -11.42 21.77 -6.85
CA ALA A 159 -12.11 20.55 -7.29
C ALA A 159 -13.34 20.23 -6.42
N VAL A 160 -13.28 20.45 -5.10
CA VAL A 160 -14.42 20.24 -4.20
C VAL A 160 -15.60 21.16 -4.54
N LYS A 161 -15.36 22.35 -5.13
CA LYS A 161 -16.46 23.23 -5.58
C LYS A 161 -17.18 22.67 -6.79
N ASP A 162 -16.44 22.04 -7.70
CA ASP A 162 -17.01 21.44 -8.91
C ASP A 162 -17.63 20.05 -8.62
N PHE A 163 -17.09 19.35 -7.61
CA PHE A 163 -17.52 18.01 -7.17
C PHE A 163 -17.90 17.99 -5.68
N PRO A 164 -18.99 18.66 -5.26
CA PRO A 164 -19.35 18.82 -3.84
C PRO A 164 -19.60 17.48 -3.12
N ARG A 165 -20.05 16.45 -3.85
CA ARG A 165 -20.26 15.10 -3.31
C ARG A 165 -18.99 14.49 -2.69
N MET A 166 -17.80 14.92 -3.12
CA MET A 166 -16.53 14.46 -2.56
C MET A 166 -16.22 15.04 -1.17
N ASN A 167 -17.03 15.97 -0.68
CA ASN A 167 -16.92 16.60 0.64
C ASN A 167 -18.15 16.32 1.54
N HIS A 168 -18.91 15.27 1.23
CA HIS A 168 -20.01 14.81 2.08
C HIS A 168 -19.48 13.86 3.16
N GLY A 169 -20.15 13.82 4.32
CA GLY A 169 -19.94 12.82 5.37
C GLY A 169 -21.10 11.82 5.41
N PHE A 170 -20.82 10.60 5.86
CA PHE A 170 -21.83 9.59 6.18
C PHE A 170 -22.09 9.58 7.69
N GLY A 171 -23.34 9.40 8.11
CA GLY A 171 -23.71 9.31 9.51
C GLY A 171 -25.06 8.63 9.68
N LEU A 172 -25.22 7.92 10.80
CA LEU A 172 -26.48 7.28 11.16
C LEU A 172 -27.40 8.28 11.88
N ILE A 173 -28.66 8.34 11.48
CA ILE A 173 -29.71 9.12 12.15
C ILE A 173 -30.74 8.12 12.67
N ASP A 174 -30.95 8.08 13.99
CA ASP A 174 -31.87 7.14 14.66
C ASP A 174 -31.65 5.66 14.29
N GLY A 175 -30.38 5.27 14.08
CA GLY A 175 -30.01 3.90 13.70
C GLY A 175 -30.24 3.58 12.22
N VAL A 176 -30.65 4.56 11.41
CA VAL A 176 -30.81 4.44 9.96
C VAL A 176 -29.64 5.15 9.26
N ALA A 177 -29.10 4.48 8.24
CA ALA A 177 -28.02 4.96 7.39
C ALA A 177 -28.48 6.01 6.36
#